data_AF-A0A183KAS7-F1
#
_entry.id   AF-A0A183KAS7-F1
#
_cell.length_a   1.000
_cell.length_b   1.000
_cell.length_c   1.000
_cell.angle_alpha   90.00
_cell.angle_beta   90.00
_cell.angle_gamma   90.00
#
_symmetry.space_group_name_H-M   'P 1'
#
loop_
_entity.id
_entity.type
_entity.pdbx_description
1 polymer ?
#
loop_
_entity_poly.entity_id
_entity_poly.type
_entity_poly.pdbx_seq_one_letter_code
_entity_poly.pdbx_strand_id
1 'polypeptide(L)' 'MGCLMEDPVKLPTSGQIVDRKTIYRHLLNRKPLTMSQVEPQENLRSAVRMWIDERRAQRLSKNTQGKEQQPS' A
#
# COMPACT_ATOMS: atom_id res chain seq x y z
N MET A 1 -3.36 11.23 9.48
CA MET A 1 -3.79 9.83 9.23
C MET A 1 -3.20 9.38 7.91
N GLY A 2 -2.20 8.49 7.93
CA GLY A 2 -1.57 7.94 6.73
C GLY A 2 -1.88 6.44 6.65
N CYS A 3 -2.69 6.03 5.67
CA CYS A 3 -2.84 4.62 5.33
C CYS A 3 -1.68 4.22 4.40
N LEU A 4 -1.20 2.99 4.52
CA LEU A 4 -0.24 2.42 3.58
C LEU A 4 -0.88 2.35 2.18
N MET A 5 -0.19 2.85 1.16
CA MET A 5 -0.70 2.84 -0.21
C MET A 5 -0.56 1.44 -0.81
N GLU A 6 -1.67 0.79 -1.13
CA GLU A 6 -1.69 -0.56 -1.72
C GLU A 6 -1.44 -0.51 -3.24
N ASP A 7 -1.88 0.57 -3.87
CA ASP A 7 -1.77 0.79 -5.31
C ASP A 7 -1.37 2.24 -5.59
N PRO A 8 -0.09 2.58 -5.39
CA PRO A 8 0.41 3.93 -5.60
C PRO A 8 0.38 4.29 -7.09
N VAL A 9 -0.21 5.43 -7.41
CA VAL A 9 -0.26 6.02 -8.75
C VAL A 9 0.26 7.45 -8.73
N LYS A 10 0.94 7.86 -9.78
CA LYS A 10 1.46 9.21 -9.95
C LYS A 10 0.48 10.04 -10.78
N LEU A 11 0.16 11.23 -10.29
CA LEU A 11 -0.68 12.19 -10.99
C LEU A 11 0.15 12.93 -12.06
N PRO A 12 -0.33 13.02 -13.31
CA PRO A 12 0.45 13.60 -14.41
C PRO A 12 0.65 15.11 -14.24
N THR A 13 -0.36 15.82 -13.71
CA THR A 13 -0.34 17.28 -13.62
C THR A 13 0.47 17.79 -12.42
N SER A 14 0.40 17.12 -11.27
CA SER A 14 1.08 17.56 -10.04
C SER A 14 2.33 16.76 -9.70
N GLY A 15 2.56 15.62 -10.34
CA GLY A 15 3.65 14.70 -10.02
C GLY A 15 3.50 13.99 -8.67
N GLN A 16 2.42 14.23 -7.93
CA GLN A 16 2.19 13.63 -6.62
C GLN A 16 1.85 12.15 -6.75
N ILE A 17 2.34 11.35 -5.79
CA ILE A 17 2.00 9.93 -5.65
C ILE A 17 0.90 9.79 -4.62
N VAL A 18 -0.20 9.17 -5.01
CA VAL A 18 -1.39 8.94 -4.19
C VAL A 18 -1.91 7.52 -4.42
N ASP A 19 -2.70 6.98 -3.48
CA ASP A 19 -3.34 5.68 -3.71
C ASP A 19 -4.45 5.79 -4.77
N ARG A 20 -4.55 4.77 -5.64
CA ARG A 20 -5.56 4.71 -6.71
C ARG A 20 -6.99 4.92 -6.20
N LYS A 21 -7.35 4.35 -5.06
CA LYS A 21 -8.71 4.47 -4.48
C LYS A 21 -8.99 5.92 -4.04
N THR A 22 -7.98 6.60 -3.54
CA THR A 22 -8.06 8.00 -3.09
C THR A 22 -8.34 8.93 -4.26
N ILE A 23 -7.57 8.81 -5.34
CA ILE A 23 -7.79 9.64 -6.53
C ILE A 23 -9.09 9.25 -7.25
N TYR A 24 -9.44 7.97 -7.32
CA TYR A 24 -10.69 7.52 -7.92
C TYR A 24 -11.91 8.21 -7.28
N ARG A 25 -11.96 8.27 -5.94
CA ARG A 25 -13.04 8.96 -5.22
C ARG A 25 -13.04 10.47 -5.44
N HIS A 26 -11.86 11.07 -5.58
CA HIS A 26 -11.74 12.49 -5.90
C HIS A 26 -12.25 12.80 -7.32
N LEU A 27 -11.87 11.98 -8.30
CA LEU A 27 -12.28 12.11 -9.70
C LEU A 27 -13.78 11.88 -9.89
N LEU A 28 -14.38 10.98 -9.10
CA LEU A 28 -15.82 10.73 -9.10
C LEU A 28 -16.64 11.98 -8.77
N ASN A 29 -16.09 12.92 -7.97
CA ASN A 29 -16.80 14.09 -7.48
C ASN A 29 -16.48 15.41 -8.22
N ARG A 30 -15.39 15.49 -9.00
CA ARG A 30 -14.84 16.79 -9.47
C ARG A 30 -14.14 16.82 -10.85
N LYS A 31 -14.53 15.99 -11.85
CA LYS A 31 -13.92 15.88 -13.23
C LYS A 31 -13.09 17.11 -13.72
N PRO A 32 -11.85 16.91 -14.22
CA PRO A 32 -11.61 16.61 -15.65
C PRO A 32 -10.49 15.58 -15.91
N LEU A 33 -10.03 14.87 -14.89
CA LEU A 33 -8.90 13.95 -14.99
C LEU A 33 -9.43 12.50 -15.01
N THR A 34 -8.97 11.72 -15.99
CA THR A 34 -9.46 10.35 -16.21
C THR A 34 -8.46 9.35 -15.66
N MET A 35 -8.92 8.22 -15.13
CA MET A 35 -8.04 7.15 -14.62
C MET A 35 -7.06 6.59 -15.66
N SER A 36 -7.23 6.90 -16.94
CA SER A 36 -6.30 6.57 -18.01
C SER A 36 -5.02 7.42 -18.00
N GLN A 37 -5.03 8.56 -17.32
CA GLN A 37 -3.90 9.51 -17.33
C GLN A 37 -2.97 9.34 -16.12
N VAL A 38 -3.32 8.48 -15.16
CA VAL A 38 -2.49 8.23 -13.98
C VAL A 38 -1.48 7.11 -14.25
N GLU A 39 -0.23 7.35 -13.85
CA GLU A 39 0.88 6.42 -14.08
C GLU A 39 1.04 5.47 -12.88
N PRO A 40 0.86 4.14 -13.05
CA PRO A 40 1.09 3.17 -11.97
C PRO A 40 2.55 3.20 -11.49
N GLN A 41 2.77 3.17 -10.17
CA GLN A 41 4.11 3.13 -9.59
C GLN A 41 4.45 1.69 -9.15
N GLU A 42 4.65 0.79 -10.12
CA GLU A 42 4.84 -0.65 -9.87
C GLU A 42 6.08 -0.97 -9.00
N ASN A 43 7.16 -0.19 -9.14
CA ASN A 43 8.35 -0.35 -8.29
C ASN A 43 8.03 -0.07 -6.82
N LEU A 44 7.31 1.02 -6.55
CA LEU A 44 6.90 1.39 -5.20
C LEU A 44 5.88 0.38 -4.65
N ARG A 45 4.94 -0.05 -5.48
CA ARG A 45 3.96 -1.09 -5.13
C ARG A 45 4.65 -2.40 -4.71
N SER A 46 5.67 -2.81 -5.45
CA SER A 46 6.45 -4.01 -5.16
C SER A 46 7.24 -3.87 -3.86
N ALA A 47 7.88 -2.72 -3.63
CA ALA A 47 8.57 -2.44 -2.37
C ALA A 47 7.63 -2.45 -1.15
N VAL A 48 6.44 -1.86 -1.29
CA VAL A 48 5.41 -1.87 -0.24
C VAL A 48 4.95 -3.30 0.06
N ARG A 49 4.68 -4.11 -0.97
CA ARG A 49 4.27 -5.52 -0.80
C ARG A 49 5.34 -6.33 -0.11
N MET A 50 6.59 -6.22 -0.57
CA MET A 50 7.73 -6.93 0.03
C MET A 50 7.87 -6.57 1.51
N TRP A 51 7.71 -5.30 1.86
CA TRP A 51 7.73 -4.85 3.25
C TRP A 51 6.56 -5.41 4.07
N ILE A 52 5.34 -5.46 3.52
CA ILE A 52 4.18 -6.06 4.20
C ILE A 52 4.43 -7.54 4.48
N ASP A 53 4.93 -8.28 3.49
CA ASP A 53 5.21 -9.71 3.59
C ASP A 53 6.31 -9.99 4.62
N GLU A 54 7.37 -9.19 4.60
CA GLU A 54 8.45 -9.26 5.59
C GLU A 54 7.91 -9.03 7.01
N ARG A 55 7.11 -7.97 7.21
CA ARG A 55 6.47 -7.69 8.51
C ARG A 55 5.53 -8.79 8.95
N ARG A 56 4.80 -9.42 8.02
CA ARG A 56 3.90 -10.55 8.32
C ARG A 56 4.70 -11.79 8.73
N ALA A 57 5.77 -12.11 8.02
CA ALA A 57 6.67 -13.22 8.35
C ALA A 57 7.33 -13.03 9.73
N GLN A 58 7.82 -11.81 10.03
CA GLN A 58 8.38 -11.46 11.34
C GLN A 58 7.37 -11.62 12.49
N ARG A 59 6.08 -11.34 12.26
CA ARG A 59 5.04 -11.55 13.27
C ARG A 59 4.77 -13.03 13.50
N LEU A 60 4.74 -13.83 12.44
CA LEU A 60 4.49 -15.27 12.52
C LEU A 60 5.65 -16.01 13.22
N SER A 61 6.90 -15.65 12.93
CA SER A 61 8.07 -16.25 13.57
C SER A 61 8.13 -15.93 15.07
N LYS A 62 7.77 -14.71 15.48
CA LYS A 62 7.67 -14.33 16.90
C LYS A 62 6.56 -15.09 17.64
N ASN A 63 5.47 -15.44 16.97
CA ASN A 63 4.35 -16.12 17.60
C ASN A 63 4.61 -17.61 17.86
N THR A 64 5.52 -18.24 17.11
CA THR A 64 5.93 -19.64 17.31
C THR A 64 6.88 -19.79 18.51
N GLN A 65 7.74 -18.81 18.77
CA GLN A 65 8.71 -18.84 19.88
C GLN A 65 8.09 -18.58 21.27
N GLY A 66 6.83 -18.12 21.32
CA GLY A 66 6.11 -17.84 22.57
C GLY A 66 5.29 -19.00 23.15
N LYS A 67 5.25 -20.18 22.49
CA LYS A 67 4.41 -21.31 22.90
C LYS A 67 5.14 -22.48 23.59
N GLU A 68 6.47 -22.44 23.73
CA GLU A 68 7.25 -23.56 24.29
C GLU A 68 7.63 -23.42 25.78
N GLN A 69 7.04 -22.49 26.53
CA GLN A 69 7.31 -22.35 27.97
C GLN A 69 6.02 -22.39 28.79
N GLN A 70 5.44 -23.58 28.93
CA GLN A 70 4.66 -23.96 30.10
C GLN A 70 5.07 -25.39 30.50
N PRO A 71 6.01 -25.56 31.44
CA PRO A 71 6.18 -26.83 32.12
C PRO A 71 5.06 -27.02 33.16
N SER A 72 4.72 -28.31 33.32
CA SER A 72 3.60 -28.89 34.04
C SER A 72 3.59 -28.68 35.56
#